data_AF-A0A199WB81-F1
#
_entry.id   AF-A0A199WB81-F1
#
_cell.length_a   1.000
_cell.length_b   1.000
_cell.length_c   1.000
_cell.angle_alpha   90.00
_cell.angle_beta   90.00
_cell.angle_gamma   90.00
#
_symmetry.space_group_name_H-M   'P 1'
#
loop_
_entity.id
_entity.type
_entity.pdbx_description
1 polymer ?
#
loop_
_entity_poly.entity_id
_entity_poly.type
_entity_poly.pdbx_seq_one_letter_code
_entity_poly.pdbx_strand_id
1 'polypeptide(L)'
;MASLGSLKSSIFDKEEKKQQYQSHVRGLNAYDRHKKFMKDYVQYYGRAKKTCGDLPIKTDQDTLREGYRFILSEEDEMDSTWEKKLVKRKKDASASGGNDEDENFEAYLEGMFP
;
A
#
# COMPACT_ATOMS: atom_id res chain seq x y z
N MET A 1 4.57 62.85 -10.67
CA MET A 1 3.85 63.61 -9.63
C MET A 1 2.56 62.86 -9.32
N ALA A 2 2.30 62.50 -8.05
CA ALA A 2 1.06 61.82 -7.70
C ALA A 2 -0.12 62.79 -7.87
N SER A 3 -1.14 62.39 -8.61
CA SER A 3 -2.38 63.14 -8.75
C SER A 3 -3.11 63.21 -7.40
N LEU A 4 -3.81 64.32 -7.14
CA LEU A 4 -4.67 64.47 -5.95
C LEU A 4 -5.69 63.33 -5.82
N GLY A 5 -6.15 62.75 -6.94
CA GLY A 5 -7.02 61.58 -6.95
C GLY A 5 -6.32 60.32 -6.41
N SER A 6 -5.07 60.09 -6.82
CA SER A 6 -4.24 58.98 -6.32
C SER A 6 -3.88 59.14 -4.84
N LEU A 7 -3.68 60.38 -4.38
CA LEU A 7 -3.46 60.65 -2.97
C LEU A 7 -4.71 60.32 -2.14
N LYS A 8 -5.90 60.78 -2.59
CA LYS A 8 -7.18 60.47 -1.94
C LYS A 8 -7.46 58.97 -1.88
N SER A 9 -7.24 58.23 -2.97
CA SER A 9 -7.43 56.78 -2.97
C SER A 9 -6.47 56.09 -1.99
N SER A 10 -5.19 56.47 -1.96
CA SER A 10 -4.21 55.90 -1.03
C SER A 10 -4.53 56.17 0.44
N ILE A 11 -5.14 57.33 0.75
CA ILE A 11 -5.59 57.69 2.09
C ILE A 11 -6.81 56.85 2.47
N PHE A 12 -7.77 56.72 1.55
CA PHE A 12 -8.98 55.93 1.76
C PHE A 12 -8.65 54.45 1.98
N ASP A 13 -7.78 53.86 1.14
CA ASP A 13 -7.34 52.46 1.28
C ASP A 13 -6.62 52.19 2.62
N LYS A 14 -5.90 53.19 3.14
CA LYS A 14 -5.23 53.11 4.45
C LYS A 14 -6.23 53.18 5.59
N GLU A 15 -7.20 54.09 5.51
CA GLU A 15 -8.24 54.22 6.52
C GLU A 15 -9.14 52.98 6.55
N GLU A 16 -9.56 52.46 5.40
CA GLU A 16 -10.31 51.20 5.32
C GLU A 16 -9.55 50.04 5.94
N LYS A 17 -8.26 49.84 5.60
CA LYS A 17 -7.44 48.79 6.23
C LYS A 17 -7.36 48.93 7.74
N LYS A 18 -7.28 50.16 8.25
CA LYS A 18 -7.26 50.45 9.69
C LYS A 18 -8.60 50.14 10.33
N GLN A 19 -9.72 50.52 9.71
CA GLN A 19 -11.06 50.21 10.20
C GLN A 19 -11.36 48.70 10.18
N GLN A 20 -10.94 48.00 9.12
CA GLN A 20 -11.02 46.55 9.02
C GLN A 20 -10.22 45.87 10.13
N TYR A 21 -9.01 46.35 10.43
CA TYR A 21 -8.18 45.83 11.52
C TYR A 21 -8.81 46.08 12.90
N GLN A 22 -9.32 47.30 13.15
CA GLN A 22 -9.97 47.64 14.41
C GLN A 22 -11.21 46.78 14.64
N SER A 23 -12.11 46.69 13.66
CA SER A 23 -13.34 45.92 13.77
C SER A 23 -13.09 44.41 13.84
N HIS A 24 -12.28 43.85 12.95
CA HIS A 24 -12.17 42.39 12.79
C HIS A 24 -10.98 41.76 13.52
N VAL A 25 -9.89 42.49 13.77
CA VAL A 25 -8.69 41.95 14.44
C VAL A 25 -8.63 42.37 15.91
N ARG A 26 -9.18 43.53 16.28
CA ARG A 26 -9.16 44.02 17.66
C ARG A 26 -10.53 44.05 18.34
N GLY A 27 -11.61 44.13 17.56
CA GLY A 27 -13.00 44.20 18.05
C GLY A 27 -13.68 42.85 18.26
N LEU A 28 -13.10 41.75 17.77
CA LEU A 28 -13.62 40.39 17.97
C LEU A 28 -12.96 39.71 19.17
N ASN A 29 -13.73 38.87 19.87
CA ASN A 29 -13.22 37.99 20.91
C ASN A 29 -12.11 37.07 20.35
N ALA A 30 -11.20 36.62 21.21
CA ALA A 30 -10.08 35.74 20.83
C ALA A 30 -10.55 34.49 20.07
N TYR A 31 -11.63 33.86 20.54
CA TYR A 31 -12.22 32.69 19.90
C TYR A 31 -12.78 33.01 18.51
N ASP A 32 -13.52 34.11 18.37
CA ASP A 32 -14.12 34.50 17.09
C ASP A 32 -13.07 34.87 16.04
N ARG A 33 -11.98 35.54 16.47
CA ARG A 33 -10.81 35.81 15.61
C ARG A 33 -10.19 34.53 15.09
N HIS A 34 -9.96 33.56 15.97
CA HIS A 34 -9.39 32.28 15.60
C HIS A 34 -10.27 31.52 14.62
N LYS A 35 -11.58 31.45 14.88
CA LYS A 35 -12.55 30.78 14.00
C LYS A 35 -12.57 31.39 12.60
N LYS A 36 -12.53 32.72 12.50
CA LYS A 36 -12.44 33.42 11.22
C LYS A 36 -11.14 33.11 10.48
N PHE A 37 -9.99 33.22 11.17
CA PHE A 37 -8.70 32.95 10.55
C PHE A 37 -8.53 31.51 10.07
N MET A 38 -9.05 30.54 10.82
CA MET A 38 -9.06 29.14 10.38
C MET A 38 -9.90 28.95 9.11
N LYS A 39 -11.08 29.58 9.05
CA LYS A 39 -11.94 29.53 7.87
C LYS A 39 -11.25 30.16 6.64
N ASP A 40 -10.65 31.34 6.83
CA ASP A 40 -9.96 32.07 5.76
C ASP A 40 -8.72 31.29 5.27
N TYR A 41 -7.98 30.66 6.19
CA TYR A 41 -6.84 29.79 5.86
C TYR A 41 -7.26 28.61 4.99
N VAL A 42 -8.32 27.90 5.38
CA VAL A 42 -8.87 26.78 4.59
C VAL A 42 -9.42 27.26 3.25
N GLN A 43 -10.06 28.43 3.19
CA GLN A 43 -10.58 28.96 1.93
C GLN A 43 -9.46 29.37 0.95
N TYR A 44 -8.39 29.98 1.45
CA TYR A 44 -7.27 30.47 0.63
C TYR A 44 -6.34 29.32 0.21
N TYR A 45 -5.94 28.46 1.15
CA TYR A 45 -4.97 27.38 0.90
C TYR A 45 -5.62 26.01 0.65
N GLY A 46 -6.80 25.75 1.19
CA GLY A 46 -7.54 24.50 0.95
C GLY A 46 -8.14 24.40 -0.46
N ARG A 47 -8.03 25.46 -1.27
CA ARG A 47 -8.33 25.40 -2.72
C ARG A 47 -7.18 24.79 -3.53
N ALA A 48 -6.04 24.46 -2.92
CA ALA A 48 -4.99 23.72 -3.57
C ALA A 48 -5.37 22.22 -3.64
N LYS A 49 -5.49 21.73 -4.88
CA LYS A 49 -5.55 20.32 -5.32
C LYS A 49 -6.92 19.64 -5.36
N LYS A 50 -7.79 20.12 -6.26
CA LYS A 50 -8.62 19.22 -7.09
C LYS A 50 -7.95 18.89 -8.44
N THR A 51 -6.63 19.01 -8.47
CA THR A 51 -5.73 18.60 -9.55
C THR A 51 -4.69 17.59 -9.06
N CYS A 52 -4.98 16.89 -7.96
CA CYS A 52 -4.60 15.48 -7.91
C CYS A 52 -5.62 14.84 -8.86
N GLY A 53 -5.48 14.95 -10.18
CA GLY A 53 -4.36 14.32 -10.84
C GLY A 53 -4.48 12.88 -10.44
N ASP A 54 -5.40 12.16 -11.10
CA ASP A 54 -5.46 10.70 -11.04
C ASP A 54 -4.09 10.22 -11.51
N LEU A 55 -3.13 10.24 -10.58
CA LEU A 55 -1.93 9.47 -10.73
C LEU A 55 -2.46 8.06 -10.90
N PRO A 56 -2.09 7.34 -11.98
CA PRO A 56 -2.52 5.96 -12.13
C PRO A 56 -2.04 5.22 -10.89
N ILE A 57 -2.97 4.97 -9.98
CA ILE A 57 -2.74 4.17 -8.79
C ILE A 57 -2.51 2.78 -9.37
N LYS A 58 -1.24 2.39 -9.48
CA LYS A 58 -0.86 1.04 -9.87
C LYS A 58 -1.59 0.12 -8.91
N THR A 59 -2.59 -0.58 -9.41
CA THR A 59 -3.36 -1.50 -8.59
C THR A 59 -2.49 -2.73 -8.34
N ASP A 60 -2.77 -3.49 -7.27
CA ASP A 60 -2.08 -4.75 -7.01
C ASP A 60 -2.03 -5.64 -8.28
N GLN A 61 -3.12 -5.63 -9.07
CA GLN A 61 -3.21 -6.28 -10.37
C GLN A 61 -2.19 -5.79 -11.42
N ASP A 62 -1.83 -4.51 -11.45
CA ASP A 62 -0.80 -3.98 -12.35
C ASP A 62 0.61 -4.42 -11.90
N THR A 63 0.82 -4.47 -10.58
CA THR A 63 2.07 -4.98 -9.99
C THR A 63 2.24 -6.48 -10.28
N LEU A 64 1.15 -7.26 -10.19
CA LEU A 64 1.15 -8.67 -10.55
C LEU A 64 1.46 -8.86 -12.05
N ARG A 65 0.93 -7.99 -12.93
CA ARG A 65 1.21 -8.07 -14.37
C ARG A 65 2.66 -7.72 -14.73
N GLU A 66 3.24 -6.71 -14.08
CA GLU A 66 4.65 -6.33 -14.27
C GLU A 66 5.62 -7.36 -13.64
N GLY A 67 5.27 -7.94 -12.50
CA GLY A 67 6.13 -8.83 -11.70
C GLY A 67 5.99 -10.32 -11.99
N TYR A 68 4.82 -10.82 -12.41
CA TYR A 68 4.62 -12.21 -12.77
C TYR A 68 4.97 -12.44 -14.24
N ARG A 69 6.27 -12.34 -14.55
CA ARG A 69 6.84 -13.17 -15.61
C ARG A 69 7.01 -14.55 -15.00
N PHE A 70 6.01 -15.40 -15.23
CA PHE A 70 6.01 -16.83 -14.90
C PHE A 70 7.40 -17.41 -15.16
N ILE A 71 8.07 -17.87 -14.10
CA ILE A 71 9.36 -18.58 -14.14
C ILE A 71 9.07 -20.04 -14.55
N LEU A 72 8.21 -20.22 -15.54
CA LEU A 72 7.97 -21.48 -16.20
C LEU A 72 7.75 -21.11 -17.66
N SER A 73 8.83 -21.19 -18.42
CA SER A 73 8.71 -21.15 -19.87
C SER A 73 8.08 -22.48 -20.32
N GLU A 74 7.45 -22.52 -21.49
CA GLU A 74 6.92 -23.77 -22.07
C GLU A 74 8.02 -24.84 -22.23
N GLU A 75 9.30 -24.44 -22.26
CA GLU A 75 10.47 -25.33 -22.17
C GLU A 75 10.60 -26.06 -20.82
N ASP A 76 10.26 -25.43 -19.69
CA ASP A 76 10.37 -26.02 -18.35
C ASP A 76 9.26 -27.06 -18.07
N GLU A 77 8.18 -27.06 -18.85
CA GLU A 77 7.10 -28.07 -18.79
C GLU A 77 7.59 -29.45 -19.29
N MET A 78 8.60 -29.48 -20.17
CA MET A 78 9.16 -30.72 -20.72
C MET A 78 10.09 -31.46 -19.74
N ASP A 79 10.59 -30.77 -18.71
CA ASP A 79 11.46 -31.32 -17.68
C ASP A 79 10.68 -31.90 -16.49
N SER A 80 9.61 -32.67 -16.77
CA SER A 80 8.90 -33.56 -15.81
C SER A 80 9.77 -34.76 -15.35
N THR A 81 11.07 -34.55 -15.26
CA THR A 81 12.12 -35.52 -14.92
C THR A 81 11.96 -36.00 -13.48
N TRP A 82 11.40 -35.17 -12.59
CA TRP A 82 11.18 -35.51 -11.18
C TRP A 82 10.01 -36.47 -10.96
N GLU A 83 8.88 -36.24 -11.63
CA GLU A 83 7.71 -37.13 -11.55
C GLU A 83 8.04 -38.53 -12.09
N LYS A 84 8.71 -38.60 -13.25
CA LYS A 84 9.13 -39.88 -13.85
C LYS A 84 10.11 -40.65 -12.95
N LYS A 85 11.03 -39.96 -12.26
CA LYS A 85 12.00 -40.56 -11.33
C LYS A 85 11.35 -41.10 -10.06
N LEU A 86 10.27 -40.47 -9.57
CA LEU A 86 9.48 -40.95 -8.43
C LEU A 86 8.75 -42.25 -8.78
N VAL A 87 8.06 -42.27 -9.93
CA VAL A 87 7.33 -43.45 -10.42
C VAL A 87 8.29 -44.63 -10.65
N LYS A 88 9.47 -44.37 -11.24
CA LYS A 88 10.53 -45.36 -11.43
C LYS A 88 10.98 -45.99 -10.11
N ARG A 89 11.30 -45.17 -9.10
CA ARG A 89 11.75 -45.64 -7.78
C ARG A 89 10.71 -46.50 -7.07
N LYS A 90 9.43 -46.09 -7.14
CA LYS A 90 8.31 -46.86 -6.56
C LYS A 90 8.15 -48.21 -7.26
N LYS A 91 8.27 -48.24 -8.59
CA LYS A 91 8.18 -49.47 -9.37
C LYS A 91 9.36 -50.42 -9.10
N ASP A 92 10.58 -49.88 -8.99
CA ASP A 92 11.78 -50.66 -8.72
C ASP A 92 11.78 -51.25 -7.30
N ALA A 93 11.23 -50.53 -6.31
CA ALA A 93 11.07 -51.02 -4.93
C ALA A 93 10.07 -52.19 -4.82
N SER A 94 9.10 -52.29 -5.72
CA SER A 94 8.11 -53.40 -5.72
C SER A 94 8.56 -54.63 -6.52
N ALA A 95 9.69 -54.55 -7.23
CA ALA A 95 10.17 -55.63 -8.10
C ALA A 95 11.40 -56.38 -7.55
N SER A 96 11.96 -55.96 -6.42
CA SER A 96 13.21 -56.48 -5.85
C SER A 96 13.06 -56.83 -4.37
N GLY A 97 12.82 -58.12 -4.09
CA GLY A 97 13.02 -58.76 -2.78
C GLY A 97 11.75 -58.79 -1.92
N GLY A 98 11.09 -59.91 -1.67
CA GLY A 98 11.57 -61.30 -1.60
C GLY A 98 11.62 -61.69 -0.13
N ASN A 99 10.62 -62.48 0.28
CA ASN A 99 10.41 -63.17 1.57
C ASN A 99 11.70 -63.51 2.32
N ASP A 100 11.74 -63.28 3.65
CA ASP A 100 12.50 -64.06 4.67
C ASP A 100 12.51 -63.43 6.10
N GLU A 101 11.75 -62.36 6.40
CA GLU A 101 11.81 -61.69 7.73
C GLU A 101 10.66 -61.99 8.71
N ASP A 102 9.68 -62.81 8.33
CA ASP A 102 8.46 -63.01 9.13
C ASP A 102 8.60 -64.03 10.28
N GLU A 103 9.70 -64.78 10.37
CA GLU A 103 9.88 -65.82 11.40
C GLU A 103 10.50 -65.30 12.72
N ASN A 104 11.12 -64.11 12.72
CA ASN A 104 11.81 -63.58 13.92
C ASN A 104 10.93 -62.63 14.76
N PHE A 105 9.79 -62.18 14.24
CA PHE A 105 8.89 -61.27 14.96
C PHE A 105 8.06 -62.00 16.02
N GLU A 106 7.62 -63.22 15.73
CA GLU A 106 6.75 -64.00 16.64
C GLU A 106 7.52 -64.47 17.89
N ALA A 107 8.79 -64.87 17.72
CA ALA A 107 9.67 -65.25 18.84
C ALA A 107 10.00 -64.08 19.78
N TYR A 108 9.99 -62.84 19.27
CA TYR A 108 10.18 -61.64 20.10
C TYR A 108 8.97 -61.34 20.99
N LEU A 109 7.76 -61.59 20.47
CA LEU A 109 6.52 -61.37 21.23
C LEU A 109 6.29 -62.45 22.29
N GLU A 110 6.64 -63.71 22.02
CA GLU A 110 6.48 -64.82 22.96
C GLU A 110 7.46 -64.76 24.15
N GLY A 111 8.61 -64.09 23.99
CA GLY A 111 9.58 -63.87 25.07
C GLY A 111 9.31 -62.66 25.97
N MET A 112 8.29 -61.84 25.66
CA MET A 112 8.06 -60.56 26.36
C MET A 112 6.95 -60.62 27.43
N PHE A 113 6.25 -61.75 27.57
CA PHE A 113 5.25 -61.99 28.62
C PHE A 113 5.60 -63.25 29.44
N PRO A 114 5.89 -63.14 30.76
CA PRO A 114 5.97 -64.28 31.68
C PRO A 114 4.59 -64.87 32.02
#